data_AF-A0A847LGE1-F1
#
_entry.id   AF-A0A847LGE1-F1
#
_cell.length_a   1.000
_cell.length_b   1.000
_cell.length_c   1.000
_cell.angle_alpha   90.00
_cell.angle_beta   90.00
_cell.angle_gamma   90.00
#
_symmetry.space_group_name_H-M   'P 1'
#
loop_
_entity.id
_entity.type
_entity.pdbx_description
1 polymer ?
#
loop_
_entity_poly.entity_id
_entity_poly.type
_entity_poly.pdbx_seq_one_letter_code
_entity_poly.pdbx_strand_id
1 'polypeptide(L)'
;MNLHLIAAIQGVVEGLTEFLPVSSTGHLILSAHLLGFSGEKADTFEVFIQLGAILAVAILYRSRILDMLRRWRDLPWSSSRLTLWHVGLAMVPAVVMGLLFHKKIKLYLFSPATVLVGLVVGGVYLILAERYQPPVRAATVDDLTWRQAVGVGLFQCLALWPGFSRAGATIAGGLLLGIAHEPAAEFSFLLAVPMMVAASGKDLWSSRHLLSADDAAIFGIGFAVSFVVAWLAVVSFMRFLGRTKLTPFAWYRFALAAAFGVYMLGAAGTAAPPVSLGGPTAGGAGVEQTAPAATSTPASQALPNPTATGSAPDGISAPAAEAPPP
;
A
#
# COMPACT_ATOMS: atom_id res chain seq x y z
N MET A 1 -1.79 20.71 -12.50
CA MET A 1 -0.55 20.67 -11.70
C MET A 1 0.51 19.91 -12.48
N ASN A 2 1.79 20.26 -12.35
CA ASN A 2 2.87 19.62 -13.11
C ASN A 2 3.10 18.16 -12.64
N LEU A 3 3.16 17.20 -13.55
CA LEU A 3 3.39 15.77 -13.26
C LEU A 3 4.70 15.52 -12.51
N HIS A 4 5.76 16.29 -12.79
CA HIS A 4 7.04 16.18 -12.07
C HIS A 4 6.89 16.56 -10.59
N LEU A 5 6.07 17.58 -10.30
CA LEU A 5 5.78 17.98 -8.93
C LEU A 5 4.93 16.93 -8.22
N ILE A 6 3.93 16.36 -8.89
CA ILE A 6 3.15 15.24 -8.36
C ILE A 6 4.06 14.07 -8.01
N ALA A 7 4.96 13.68 -8.92
CA ALA A 7 5.91 12.60 -8.68
C ALA A 7 6.83 12.87 -7.48
N ALA A 8 7.31 14.11 -7.34
CA ALA A 8 8.11 14.51 -6.18
C ALA A 8 7.29 14.44 -4.87
N ILE A 9 6.05 14.93 -4.87
CA ILE A 9 5.16 14.87 -3.69
C ILE A 9 4.89 13.41 -3.29
N GLN A 10 4.50 12.57 -4.24
CA GLN A 10 4.27 11.14 -3.99
C GLN A 10 5.54 10.45 -3.51
N GLY A 11 6.71 10.78 -4.08
CA GLY A 11 8.00 10.31 -3.60
C GLY A 11 8.30 10.72 -2.15
N VAL A 12 8.00 11.97 -1.76
CA VAL A 12 8.14 12.43 -0.36
C VAL A 12 7.20 11.65 0.55
N VAL A 13 5.94 11.50 0.15
CA VAL A 13 4.92 10.76 0.91
C VAL A 13 5.37 9.33 1.15
N GLU A 14 5.74 8.61 0.09
CA GLU A 14 6.23 7.23 0.17
C GLU A 14 7.47 7.13 1.08
N GLY A 15 8.49 7.94 0.80
CA GLY A 15 9.74 7.89 1.56
C GLY A 15 9.56 8.17 3.05
N LEU A 16 8.67 9.09 3.43
CA LEU A 16 8.39 9.38 4.84
C LEU A 16 7.61 8.26 5.53
N THR A 17 6.74 7.55 4.82
CA THR A 17 5.68 6.75 5.43
C THR A 17 5.86 5.24 5.29
N GLU A 18 6.73 4.77 4.39
CA GLU A 18 6.94 3.34 4.14
C GLU A 18 7.53 2.60 5.36
N PHE A 19 8.47 3.23 6.06
CA PHE A 19 9.15 2.62 7.22
C PHE A 19 8.64 3.11 8.57
N LEU A 20 7.91 4.23 8.60
CA LEU A 20 7.21 4.65 9.80
C LEU A 20 5.94 3.80 9.97
N PRO A 21 5.50 3.52 11.22
CA PRO A 21 4.35 2.66 11.46
C PRO A 21 3.00 3.35 11.18
N VAL A 22 2.91 4.16 10.12
CA VAL A 22 1.79 5.07 9.81
C VAL A 22 1.00 4.71 8.53
N SER A 23 1.49 3.73 7.75
CA SER A 23 0.88 3.19 6.52
C SER A 23 1.05 4.08 5.29
N SER A 24 2.06 3.79 4.45
CA SER A 24 2.26 4.42 3.14
C SER A 24 1.05 4.35 2.24
N THR A 25 0.42 3.18 2.12
CA THR A 25 -0.79 3.00 1.28
C THR A 25 -1.92 3.99 1.59
N GLY A 26 -2.15 4.31 2.88
CA GLY A 26 -3.21 5.24 3.27
C GLY A 26 -2.89 6.68 2.86
N HIS A 27 -1.61 7.07 2.95
CA HIS A 27 -1.15 8.39 2.56
C HIS A 27 -1.07 8.56 1.05
N LEU A 28 -0.59 7.54 0.33
CA LEU A 28 -0.53 7.54 -1.13
C LEU A 28 -1.93 7.67 -1.71
N ILE A 29 -2.90 6.83 -1.29
CA ILE A 29 -4.29 6.94 -1.77
C ILE A 29 -4.87 8.34 -1.51
N LEU A 30 -4.73 8.87 -0.28
CA LEU A 30 -5.27 10.19 0.06
C LEU A 30 -4.60 11.30 -0.76
N SER A 31 -3.27 11.29 -0.83
CA SER A 31 -2.52 12.32 -1.55
C SER A 31 -2.74 12.22 -3.06
N ALA A 32 -2.71 11.03 -3.65
CA ALA A 32 -2.98 10.80 -5.06
C ALA A 32 -4.36 11.36 -5.44
N HIS A 33 -5.37 11.06 -4.63
CA HIS A 33 -6.72 11.59 -4.85
C HIS A 33 -6.78 13.13 -4.71
N LEU A 34 -6.12 13.74 -3.71
CA LEU A 34 -6.04 15.21 -3.57
C LEU A 34 -5.33 15.89 -4.74
N LEU A 35 -4.37 15.21 -5.37
CA LEU A 35 -3.63 15.72 -6.53
C LEU A 35 -4.33 15.39 -7.86
N GLY A 36 -5.44 14.64 -7.85
CA GLY A 36 -6.11 14.12 -9.05
C GLY A 36 -5.30 13.06 -9.79
N PHE A 37 -4.30 12.46 -9.15
CA PHE A 37 -3.41 11.46 -9.71
C PHE A 37 -4.00 10.07 -9.49
N SER A 38 -4.57 9.46 -10.53
CA SER A 38 -5.29 8.18 -10.41
C SER A 38 -5.21 7.36 -11.69
N GLY A 39 -5.52 6.07 -11.59
CA GLY A 39 -5.56 5.12 -12.70
C GLY A 39 -4.42 4.11 -12.65
N GLU A 40 -4.47 3.08 -13.49
CA GLU A 40 -3.59 1.91 -13.38
C GLU A 40 -2.09 2.26 -13.49
N LYS A 41 -1.75 3.29 -14.26
CA LYS A 41 -0.38 3.77 -14.38
C LYS A 41 0.09 4.53 -13.14
N ALA A 42 -0.81 5.25 -12.46
CA ALA A 42 -0.53 5.88 -11.16
C ALA A 42 -0.30 4.82 -10.08
N ASP A 43 -1.13 3.77 -10.04
CA ASP A 43 -0.95 2.63 -9.13
C ASP A 43 0.40 1.95 -9.38
N THR A 44 0.78 1.78 -10.66
CA THR A 44 2.09 1.23 -11.05
C THR A 44 3.25 2.15 -10.65
N PHE A 45 3.06 3.46 -10.74
CA PHE A 45 4.03 4.45 -10.28
C PHE A 45 4.24 4.37 -8.76
N GLU A 46 3.16 4.26 -7.97
CA GLU A 46 3.23 4.10 -6.51
C GLU A 46 4.04 2.86 -6.11
N VAL A 47 3.77 1.72 -6.75
CA VAL A 47 4.55 0.48 -6.56
C VAL A 47 6.02 0.67 -6.95
N PHE A 48 6.30 1.45 -8.00
CA PHE A 48 7.66 1.69 -8.47
C PHE A 48 8.46 2.58 -7.51
N ILE A 49 7.88 3.66 -7.00
CA ILE A 49 8.58 4.57 -6.07
C ILE A 49 8.88 3.92 -4.71
N GLN A 50 8.10 2.92 -4.31
CA GLN A 50 8.39 2.09 -3.14
C GLN A 50 9.76 1.41 -3.26
N LEU A 51 10.16 0.97 -4.46
CA LEU A 51 11.51 0.41 -4.68
C LEU A 51 12.63 1.40 -4.34
N GLY A 52 12.37 2.71 -4.47
CA GLY A 52 13.28 3.77 -4.04
C GLY A 52 13.47 3.76 -2.53
N ALA A 53 12.36 3.71 -1.78
CA ALA A 53 12.39 3.57 -0.32
C ALA A 53 13.11 2.28 0.12
N ILE A 54 12.83 1.15 -0.54
CA ILE A 54 13.50 -0.12 -0.24
C ILE A 54 15.01 -0.06 -0.51
N LEU A 55 15.43 0.60 -1.59
CA LEU A 55 16.85 0.80 -1.88
C LEU A 55 17.54 1.60 -0.77
N ALA A 56 16.88 2.58 -0.15
CA ALA A 56 17.44 3.34 0.97
C ALA A 56 17.82 2.45 2.14
N VAL A 57 16.92 1.54 2.55
CA VAL A 57 17.20 0.55 3.60
C VAL A 57 18.26 -0.45 3.17
N ALA A 58 18.21 -0.94 1.92
CA ALA A 58 19.19 -1.88 1.41
C ALA A 58 20.62 -1.29 1.44
N ILE A 59 20.78 0.00 1.13
CA ILE A 59 22.09 0.66 1.20
C ILE A 59 22.47 0.97 2.65
N LEU A 60 21.54 1.46 3.48
CA LEU A 60 21.81 1.79 4.88
C LEU A 60 22.31 0.56 5.67
N TYR A 61 21.70 -0.60 5.43
CA TYR A 61 22.04 -1.87 6.08
C TYR A 61 22.90 -2.81 5.22
N ARG A 62 23.56 -2.29 4.17
CA ARG A 62 24.31 -3.10 3.18
C ARG A 62 25.35 -4.02 3.80
N SER A 63 26.07 -3.54 4.83
CA SER A 63 27.11 -4.31 5.50
C SER A 63 26.52 -5.54 6.19
N ARG A 64 25.40 -5.36 6.91
CA ARG A 64 24.67 -6.43 7.58
C ARG A 64 24.05 -7.42 6.58
N ILE A 65 23.42 -6.90 5.51
CA ILE A 65 22.85 -7.74 4.44
C ILE A 65 23.95 -8.60 3.80
N LEU A 66 25.10 -8.01 3.45
CA LEU A 66 26.22 -8.74 2.87
C LEU A 66 26.85 -9.74 3.85
N ASP A 67 26.93 -9.43 5.15
CA ASP A 67 27.40 -10.40 6.16
C ASP A 67 26.46 -11.61 6.26
N MET A 68 25.14 -11.39 6.31
CA MET A 68 24.14 -12.46 6.31
C MET A 68 24.22 -13.31 5.04
N LEU A 69 24.41 -12.68 3.86
CA LEU A 69 24.56 -13.37 2.57
C LEU A 69 25.88 -14.11 2.42
N ARG A 70 26.96 -13.69 3.08
CA ARG A 70 28.24 -14.41 3.02
C ARG A 70 28.25 -15.65 3.91
N ARG A 71 27.55 -15.59 5.05
CA ARG A 71 27.63 -16.59 6.11
C ARG A 71 26.40 -17.50 6.21
N TRP A 72 25.48 -17.44 5.23
CA TRP A 72 24.20 -18.17 5.29
C TRP A 72 24.35 -19.70 5.33
N ARG A 73 25.46 -20.24 4.78
CA ARG A 73 25.78 -21.67 4.82
C ARG A 73 26.50 -22.09 6.10
N ASP A 74 27.24 -21.16 6.71
CA ASP A 74 28.12 -21.44 7.84
C ASP A 74 27.37 -21.40 9.18
N LEU A 75 26.21 -20.74 9.21
CA LEU A 75 25.42 -20.53 10.42
C LEU A 75 24.09 -21.29 10.35
N PRO A 76 23.77 -22.10 11.36
CA PRO A 76 22.48 -22.78 11.41
C PRO A 76 21.35 -21.77 11.61
N TRP A 77 20.14 -22.21 11.30
CA TRP A 77 18.91 -21.44 11.53
C TRP A 77 18.68 -21.08 13.01
N SER A 78 19.29 -21.82 13.95
CA SER A 78 19.25 -21.59 15.40
C SER A 78 20.41 -20.73 15.93
N SER A 79 21.12 -20.00 15.06
CA SER A 79 22.27 -19.17 15.45
C SER A 79 21.90 -18.11 16.48
N SER A 80 22.81 -17.81 17.39
CA SER A 80 22.68 -16.77 18.44
C SER A 80 22.99 -15.34 17.93
N ARG A 81 22.85 -15.12 16.62
CA ARG A 81 23.02 -13.82 15.96
C ARG A 81 22.07 -13.74 14.78
N LEU A 82 21.84 -12.53 14.27
CA LEU A 82 20.96 -12.36 13.12
C LEU A 82 21.55 -13.02 11.87
N THR A 83 20.72 -13.77 11.15
CA THR A 83 21.12 -14.48 9.92
C THR A 83 20.03 -14.41 8.87
N LEU A 84 20.38 -14.80 7.63
CA LEU A 84 19.42 -14.92 6.54
C LEU A 84 18.27 -15.90 6.86
N TRP A 85 18.51 -16.90 7.71
CA TRP A 85 17.46 -17.81 8.17
C TRP A 85 16.38 -17.10 8.99
N HIS A 86 16.74 -16.13 9.83
CA HIS A 86 15.76 -15.35 10.59
C HIS A 86 14.84 -14.55 9.65
N VAL A 87 15.43 -13.87 8.67
CA VAL A 87 14.68 -13.13 7.65
C VAL A 87 13.80 -14.08 6.84
N GLY A 88 14.37 -15.18 6.33
CA GLY A 88 13.63 -16.17 5.55
C GLY A 88 12.45 -16.78 6.32
N LEU A 89 12.66 -17.18 7.57
CA LEU A 89 11.61 -17.74 8.43
C LEU A 89 10.50 -16.71 8.74
N ALA A 90 10.85 -15.44 8.91
CA ALA A 90 9.88 -14.37 9.11
C ALA A 90 9.07 -14.04 7.83
N MET A 91 9.60 -14.32 6.63
CA MET A 91 8.87 -14.14 5.37
C MET A 91 7.77 -15.18 5.19
N VAL A 92 8.01 -16.43 5.62
CA VAL A 92 7.15 -17.59 5.31
C VAL A 92 5.67 -17.34 5.62
N PRO A 93 5.26 -16.87 6.82
CA PRO A 93 3.84 -16.76 7.13
C PRO A 93 3.11 -15.78 6.21
N ALA A 94 3.68 -14.58 6.01
CA ALA A 94 3.07 -13.55 5.17
C ALA A 94 3.04 -13.94 3.69
N VAL A 95 4.09 -14.62 3.19
CA VAL A 95 4.11 -15.13 1.81
C VAL A 95 3.04 -16.20 1.61
N VAL A 96 2.96 -17.19 2.51
CA VAL A 96 1.95 -18.26 2.44
C VAL A 96 0.54 -17.67 2.48
N MET A 97 0.26 -16.80 3.45
CA MET A 97 -1.05 -16.15 3.58
C MET A 97 -1.36 -15.26 2.36
N GLY A 98 -0.38 -14.50 1.88
CA GLY A 98 -0.53 -13.65 0.70
C GLY A 98 -0.86 -14.44 -0.56
N LEU A 99 -0.23 -15.60 -0.76
CA LEU A 99 -0.52 -16.49 -1.90
C LEU A 99 -1.87 -17.18 -1.78
N LEU A 100 -2.23 -17.69 -0.59
CA LEU A 100 -3.50 -18.39 -0.36
C LEU A 100 -4.71 -17.44 -0.47
N PHE A 101 -4.58 -16.21 0.03
CA PHE A 101 -5.69 -15.26 0.15
C PHE A 101 -5.66 -14.12 -0.87
N HIS A 102 -4.73 -14.11 -1.84
CA HIS A 102 -4.53 -13.01 -2.79
C HIS A 102 -5.83 -12.46 -3.40
N LYS A 103 -6.68 -13.34 -3.93
CA LYS A 103 -7.95 -12.96 -4.57
C LYS A 103 -8.94 -12.33 -3.59
N LYS A 104 -9.05 -12.89 -2.37
CA LYS A 104 -9.96 -12.38 -1.33
C LYS A 104 -9.47 -11.04 -0.79
N ILE A 105 -8.16 -10.90 -0.58
CA ILE A 105 -7.54 -9.64 -0.15
C ILE A 105 -7.87 -8.53 -1.16
N LYS A 106 -7.62 -8.77 -2.46
CA LYS A 106 -7.93 -7.79 -3.52
C LYS A 106 -9.42 -7.44 -3.58
N LEU A 107 -10.31 -8.43 -3.44
CA LEU A 107 -11.75 -8.20 -3.56
C LEU A 107 -12.33 -7.42 -2.36
N TYR A 108 -11.88 -7.72 -1.14
CA TYR A 108 -12.54 -7.21 0.07
C TYR A 108 -11.78 -6.11 0.80
N LEU A 109 -10.45 -6.00 0.64
CA LEU A 109 -9.63 -5.13 1.49
C LEU A 109 -9.04 -3.91 0.76
N PHE A 110 -9.13 -3.85 -0.56
CA PHE A 110 -8.63 -2.75 -1.40
C PHE A 110 -9.71 -1.68 -1.69
N SER A 111 -10.43 -1.25 -0.65
CA SER A 111 -11.36 -0.11 -0.73
C SER A 111 -10.92 1.04 0.19
N PRO A 112 -11.25 2.31 -0.12
CA PRO A 112 -10.95 3.44 0.76
C PRO A 112 -11.48 3.24 2.20
N ALA A 113 -12.70 2.69 2.32
CA ALA A 113 -13.31 2.41 3.62
C ALA A 113 -12.50 1.39 4.42
N THR A 114 -12.05 0.30 3.79
CA THR A 114 -11.27 -0.73 4.49
C THR A 114 -9.87 -0.26 4.82
N VAL A 115 -9.26 0.62 4.01
CA VAL A 115 -7.99 1.28 4.34
C VAL A 115 -8.15 2.17 5.57
N LEU A 116 -9.23 2.94 5.66
CA LEU A 116 -9.53 3.80 6.81
C LEU A 116 -9.69 2.98 8.09
N VAL A 117 -10.43 1.86 8.03
CA VAL A 117 -10.54 0.94 9.18
C VAL A 117 -9.16 0.36 9.52
N GLY A 118 -8.36 -0.02 8.53
CA GLY A 118 -6.98 -0.49 8.74
C GLY A 118 -6.10 0.54 9.44
N LEU A 119 -6.24 1.84 9.11
CA LEU A 119 -5.53 2.93 9.78
C LEU A 119 -5.84 2.95 11.29
N VAL A 120 -7.13 2.90 11.63
CA VAL A 120 -7.61 2.90 13.03
C VAL A 120 -7.19 1.63 13.76
N VAL A 121 -7.49 0.46 13.20
CA VAL A 121 -7.17 -0.83 13.85
C VAL A 121 -5.66 -0.97 14.07
N GLY A 122 -4.84 -0.61 13.08
CA GLY A 122 -3.39 -0.60 13.25
C GLY A 122 -2.93 0.40 14.31
N GLY A 123 -3.58 1.56 14.45
CA GLY A 123 -3.28 2.52 15.52
C GLY A 123 -3.59 1.97 16.91
N VAL A 124 -4.75 1.35 17.09
CA VAL A 124 -5.11 0.64 18.32
C VAL A 124 -4.08 -0.45 18.62
N TYR A 125 -3.69 -1.22 17.61
CA TYR A 125 -2.69 -2.28 17.75
C TYR A 125 -1.34 -1.76 18.25
N LEU A 126 -0.84 -0.62 17.75
CA LEU A 126 0.40 -0.01 18.26
C LEU A 126 0.31 0.33 19.75
N ILE A 127 -0.84 0.86 20.21
CA ILE A 127 -1.05 1.20 21.63
C ILE A 127 -1.09 -0.07 22.48
N LEU A 128 -1.79 -1.10 22.02
CA LEU A 128 -1.88 -2.37 22.75
C LEU A 128 -0.52 -3.05 22.85
N ALA A 129 0.28 -3.04 21.78
CA ALA A 129 1.62 -3.60 21.79
C ALA A 129 2.54 -2.91 22.80
N GLU A 130 2.50 -1.57 22.86
CA GLU A 130 3.23 -0.79 23.87
C GLU A 130 2.77 -1.08 25.30
N ARG A 131 1.46 -1.26 25.49
CA ARG A 131 0.88 -1.51 26.83
C ARG A 131 1.19 -2.92 27.33
N TYR A 132 1.24 -3.89 26.44
CA TYR A 132 1.38 -5.31 26.78
C TYR A 132 2.74 -5.90 26.40
N GLN A 133 3.74 -5.05 26.12
CA GLN A 133 5.10 -5.49 25.89
C GLN A 133 5.61 -6.27 27.12
N PRO A 134 5.99 -7.55 26.97
CA PRO A 134 6.62 -8.30 28.05
C PRO A 134 8.06 -7.79 28.30
N PRO A 135 8.71 -8.23 29.39
CA PRO A 135 10.12 -7.91 29.62
C PRO A 135 10.99 -8.22 28.40
N VAL A 136 11.91 -7.31 28.10
CA VAL A 136 12.81 -7.42 26.94
C VAL A 136 13.69 -8.67 27.09
N ARG A 137 13.63 -9.52 26.06
CA ARG A 137 14.46 -10.73 25.91
C ARG A 137 15.49 -10.59 24.80
N ALA A 138 15.24 -9.70 23.83
CA ALA A 138 16.20 -9.36 22.78
C ALA A 138 16.45 -7.85 22.81
N ALA A 139 17.59 -7.46 23.37
CA ALA A 139 17.98 -6.06 23.53
C ALA A 139 18.62 -5.49 22.26
N THR A 140 19.24 -6.36 21.45
CA THR A 140 19.83 -6.04 20.15
C THR A 140 19.25 -6.94 19.05
N VAL A 141 19.47 -6.57 17.79
CA VAL A 141 18.93 -7.34 16.66
C VAL A 141 19.58 -8.72 16.53
N ASP A 142 20.78 -8.86 17.06
CA ASP A 142 21.52 -10.13 17.08
C ASP A 142 21.04 -11.06 18.21
N ASP A 143 20.28 -10.56 19.19
CA ASP A 143 19.67 -11.40 20.24
C ASP A 143 18.36 -12.07 19.77
N LEU A 144 17.88 -11.76 18.56
CA LEU A 144 16.64 -12.34 18.04
C LEU A 144 16.76 -13.85 17.90
N THR A 145 15.81 -14.56 18.49
CA THR A 145 15.64 -15.99 18.27
C THR A 145 14.85 -16.24 16.98
N TRP A 146 15.05 -17.41 16.36
CA TRP A 146 14.23 -17.86 15.23
C TRP A 146 12.73 -17.90 15.56
N ARG A 147 12.36 -18.15 16.83
CA ARG A 147 10.96 -18.15 17.30
C ARG A 147 10.36 -16.75 17.25
N GLN A 148 11.13 -15.75 17.69
CA GLN A 148 10.73 -14.35 17.58
C GLN A 148 10.64 -13.92 16.12
N ALA A 149 11.56 -14.35 15.26
CA ALA A 149 11.50 -14.07 13.83
C ALA A 149 10.23 -14.64 13.17
N VAL A 150 9.89 -15.92 13.41
CA VAL A 150 8.62 -16.52 12.94
C VAL A 150 7.42 -15.77 13.52
N GLY A 151 7.46 -15.42 14.80
CA GLY A 151 6.42 -14.63 15.46
C GLY A 151 6.18 -13.28 14.78
N VAL A 152 7.26 -12.53 14.47
CA VAL A 152 7.17 -11.29 13.70
C VAL A 152 6.56 -11.55 12.32
N GLY A 153 6.92 -12.66 11.67
CA GLY A 153 6.30 -13.08 10.40
C GLY A 153 4.79 -13.35 10.50
N LEU A 154 4.33 -13.94 11.60
CA LEU A 154 2.91 -14.12 11.88
C LEU A 154 2.20 -12.77 12.03
N PHE A 155 2.78 -11.84 12.80
CA PHE A 155 2.23 -10.48 12.90
C PHE A 155 2.27 -9.73 11.56
N GLN A 156 3.27 -9.99 10.71
CA GLN A 156 3.34 -9.43 9.35
C GLN A 156 2.15 -9.84 8.48
N CYS A 157 1.43 -10.91 8.80
CA CYS A 157 0.19 -11.27 8.08
C CYS A 157 -0.89 -10.19 8.22
N LEU A 158 -0.88 -9.39 9.30
CA LEU A 158 -1.77 -8.23 9.47
C LEU A 158 -1.53 -7.17 8.39
N ALA A 159 -0.30 -7.09 7.85
CA ALA A 159 0.06 -6.16 6.78
C ALA A 159 -0.59 -6.49 5.43
N LEU A 160 -1.17 -7.69 5.29
CA LEU A 160 -1.95 -8.06 4.10
C LEU A 160 -3.27 -7.27 4.01
N TRP A 161 -3.68 -6.59 5.08
CA TRP A 161 -4.76 -5.61 5.07
C TRP A 161 -4.21 -4.22 4.72
N PRO A 162 -4.54 -3.66 3.53
CA PRO A 162 -4.20 -2.29 3.17
C PRO A 162 -4.63 -1.28 4.25
N GLY A 163 -3.73 -0.34 4.58
CA GLY A 163 -3.96 0.62 5.67
C GLY A 163 -3.43 0.18 7.04
N PHE A 164 -3.13 -1.10 7.26
CA PHE A 164 -2.61 -1.56 8.56
C PHE A 164 -1.17 -1.08 8.84
N SER A 165 -0.36 -0.86 7.80
CA SER A 165 1.11 -0.66 7.84
C SER A 165 1.88 -1.93 8.13
N ARG A 166 2.74 -2.33 7.19
CA ARG A 166 3.68 -3.44 7.36
C ARG A 166 4.66 -3.17 8.48
N ALA A 167 5.30 -1.99 8.50
CA ALA A 167 6.20 -1.58 9.58
C ALA A 167 5.48 -1.57 10.93
N GLY A 168 4.24 -1.07 11.00
CA GLY A 168 3.43 -1.12 12.21
C GLY A 168 3.20 -2.54 12.70
N ALA A 169 2.77 -3.45 11.82
CA ALA A 169 2.52 -4.85 12.14
C ALA A 169 3.75 -5.56 12.75
N THR A 170 4.89 -5.46 12.07
CA THR A 170 6.12 -6.17 12.44
C THR A 170 6.83 -5.56 13.64
N ILE A 171 6.89 -4.23 13.77
CA ILE A 171 7.56 -3.57 14.90
C ILE A 171 6.79 -3.84 16.20
N ALA A 172 5.48 -3.53 16.22
CA ALA A 172 4.65 -3.79 17.39
C ALA A 172 4.52 -5.29 17.69
N GLY A 173 4.54 -6.15 16.66
CA GLY A 173 4.61 -7.60 16.84
C GLY A 173 5.90 -8.04 17.52
N GLY A 174 7.03 -7.43 17.14
CA GLY A 174 8.31 -7.62 17.80
C GLY A 174 8.29 -7.21 19.27
N LEU A 175 7.67 -6.06 19.59
CA LEU A 175 7.48 -5.62 20.98
C LEU A 175 6.72 -6.66 21.80
N LEU A 176 5.59 -7.16 21.29
CA LEU A 176 4.78 -8.20 21.94
C LEU A 176 5.54 -9.52 22.15
N LEU A 177 6.61 -9.75 21.40
CA LEU A 177 7.50 -10.91 21.52
C LEU A 177 8.72 -10.65 22.42
N GLY A 178 8.77 -9.50 23.10
CA GLY A 178 9.85 -9.10 24.00
C GLY A 178 11.11 -8.64 23.26
N ILE A 179 11.00 -8.15 22.03
CA ILE A 179 12.10 -7.48 21.33
C ILE A 179 12.04 -5.99 21.71
N ALA A 180 13.19 -5.36 21.97
CA ALA A 180 13.24 -3.91 22.20
C ALA A 180 12.86 -3.10 20.95
N HIS A 181 12.51 -1.83 21.11
CA HIS A 181 12.03 -0.97 20.02
C HIS A 181 12.98 -0.86 18.83
N GLU A 182 14.24 -0.51 19.09
CA GLU A 182 15.25 -0.37 18.04
C GLU A 182 15.50 -1.68 17.27
N PRO A 183 15.76 -2.84 17.91
CA PRO A 183 15.96 -4.09 17.16
C PRO A 183 14.69 -4.61 16.47
N ALA A 184 13.50 -4.33 17.01
CA ALA A 184 12.24 -4.65 16.32
C ALA A 184 12.09 -3.85 15.01
N ALA A 185 12.46 -2.57 15.03
CA ALA A 185 12.50 -1.73 13.83
C ALA A 185 13.58 -2.14 12.84
N GLU A 186 14.81 -2.38 13.31
CA GLU A 186 15.90 -2.85 12.46
C GLU A 186 15.53 -4.18 11.77
N PHE A 187 14.99 -5.15 12.52
CA PHE A 187 14.54 -6.41 11.93
C PHE A 187 13.38 -6.23 10.94
N SER A 188 12.41 -5.37 11.26
CA SER A 188 11.32 -5.01 10.34
C SER A 188 11.84 -4.43 9.02
N PHE A 189 12.87 -3.59 9.07
CA PHE A 189 13.47 -2.98 7.89
C PHE A 189 14.24 -4.00 7.05
N LEU A 190 15.04 -4.87 7.69
CA LEU A 190 15.73 -5.96 7.00
C LEU A 190 14.76 -6.94 6.34
N LEU A 191 13.65 -7.25 7.02
CA LEU A 191 12.58 -8.10 6.48
C LEU A 191 11.84 -7.44 5.31
N ALA A 192 11.71 -6.11 5.32
CA ALA A 192 11.09 -5.34 4.25
C ALA A 192 11.77 -5.56 2.90
N VAL A 193 13.09 -5.60 2.88
CA VAL A 193 13.89 -5.59 1.65
C VAL A 193 13.49 -6.74 0.72
N PRO A 194 13.62 -8.03 1.12
CA PRO A 194 13.22 -9.12 0.24
C PRO A 194 11.70 -9.18 0.02
N MET A 195 10.88 -8.83 1.02
CA MET A 195 9.42 -8.88 0.90
C MET A 195 8.89 -7.90 -0.15
N MET A 196 9.33 -6.65 -0.09
CA MET A 196 8.84 -5.58 -0.97
C MET A 196 9.50 -5.64 -2.34
N VAL A 197 10.78 -6.04 -2.46
CA VAL A 197 11.37 -6.34 -3.77
C VAL A 197 10.58 -7.42 -4.51
N ALA A 198 10.19 -8.49 -3.81
CA ALA A 198 9.40 -9.56 -4.41
C ALA A 198 7.97 -9.11 -4.77
N ALA A 199 7.29 -8.41 -3.87
CA ALA A 199 5.92 -7.93 -4.09
C ALA A 199 5.86 -6.86 -5.20
N SER A 200 6.61 -5.77 -5.05
CA SER A 200 6.64 -4.67 -6.02
C SER A 200 7.24 -5.11 -7.35
N GLY A 201 8.23 -6.00 -7.36
CA GLY A 201 8.78 -6.58 -8.59
C GLY A 201 7.77 -7.41 -9.38
N LYS A 202 6.95 -8.22 -8.69
CA LYS A 202 5.87 -9.00 -9.31
C LYS A 202 4.78 -8.08 -9.88
N ASP A 203 4.38 -7.06 -9.12
CA ASP A 203 3.33 -6.12 -9.54
C ASP A 203 3.80 -5.26 -10.72
N LEU A 204 5.03 -4.72 -10.67
CA LEU A 204 5.65 -3.99 -11.78
C LEU A 204 5.78 -4.87 -13.04
N TRP A 205 6.20 -6.13 -12.89
CA TRP A 205 6.28 -7.06 -14.01
C TRP A 205 4.90 -7.29 -14.65
N SER A 206 3.85 -7.40 -13.84
CA SER A 206 2.48 -7.60 -14.33
C SER A 206 1.95 -6.36 -15.06
N SER A 207 2.28 -5.17 -14.56
CA SER A 207 1.85 -3.89 -15.11
C SER A 207 2.78 -3.30 -16.19
N ARG A 208 3.85 -4.00 -16.57
CA ARG A 208 4.86 -3.49 -17.53
C ARG A 208 4.30 -3.03 -18.88
N HIS A 209 3.15 -3.57 -19.29
CA HIS A 209 2.48 -3.22 -20.55
C HIS A 209 1.87 -1.81 -20.52
N LEU A 210 1.70 -1.22 -19.34
CA LEU A 210 1.24 0.15 -19.16
C LEU A 210 2.36 1.18 -19.32
N LEU A 211 3.63 0.74 -19.32
CA LEU A 211 4.80 1.61 -19.27
C LEU A 211 5.33 1.93 -20.67
N SER A 212 5.77 3.17 -20.85
CA SER A 212 6.41 3.69 -22.05
C SER A 212 7.71 4.42 -21.70
N ALA A 213 8.55 4.70 -22.70
CA ALA A 213 9.79 5.45 -22.49
C ALA A 213 9.53 6.87 -21.96
N ASP A 214 8.38 7.45 -22.29
CA ASP A 214 7.98 8.81 -21.87
C ASP A 214 7.73 8.89 -20.35
N ASP A 215 7.44 7.75 -19.70
CA ASP A 215 7.18 7.68 -18.27
C ASP A 215 8.49 7.69 -17.44
N ALA A 216 9.64 7.42 -18.07
CA ALA A 216 10.91 7.20 -17.39
C ALA A 216 11.34 8.39 -16.52
N ALA A 217 11.14 9.62 -17.00
CA ALA A 217 11.49 10.83 -16.25
C ALA A 217 10.62 10.98 -14.99
N ILE A 218 9.31 10.75 -15.09
CA ILE A 218 8.36 10.89 -13.98
C ILE A 218 8.64 9.81 -12.92
N PHE A 219 8.76 8.56 -13.35
CA PHE A 219 9.08 7.42 -12.48
C PHE A 219 10.44 7.60 -11.79
N GLY A 220 11.46 8.05 -12.55
CA GLY A 220 12.79 8.32 -12.02
C GLY A 220 12.82 9.40 -10.95
N ILE A 221 12.05 10.49 -11.12
CA ILE A 221 11.93 11.55 -10.11
C ILE A 221 11.29 10.99 -8.83
N GLY A 222 10.16 10.31 -8.94
CA GLY A 222 9.47 9.74 -7.77
C GLY A 222 10.35 8.75 -7.01
N PHE A 223 11.05 7.88 -7.75
CA PHE A 223 12.00 6.91 -7.18
C PHE A 223 13.15 7.59 -6.43
N ALA A 224 13.80 8.58 -7.06
CA ALA A 224 14.95 9.27 -6.47
C ALA A 224 14.56 10.06 -5.23
N VAL A 225 13.40 10.74 -5.26
CA VAL A 225 12.88 11.48 -4.12
C VAL A 225 12.51 10.51 -2.98
N SER A 226 11.79 9.43 -3.28
CA SER A 226 11.45 8.39 -2.31
C SER A 226 12.69 7.81 -1.64
N PHE A 227 13.72 7.49 -2.42
CA PHE A 227 15.00 7.01 -1.90
C PHE A 227 15.65 7.98 -0.90
N VAL A 228 15.83 9.25 -1.27
CA VAL A 228 16.49 10.24 -0.39
C VAL A 228 15.67 10.47 0.88
N VAL A 229 14.36 10.61 0.73
CA VAL A 229 13.46 10.87 1.84
C VAL A 229 13.37 9.67 2.78
N ALA A 230 13.29 8.45 2.26
CA ALA A 230 13.31 7.22 3.05
C ALA A 230 14.61 7.06 3.83
N TRP A 231 15.75 7.38 3.22
CA TRP A 231 17.03 7.36 3.93
C TRP A 231 16.99 8.27 5.16
N LEU A 232 16.56 9.53 4.97
CA LEU A 232 16.45 10.50 6.05
C LEU A 232 15.42 10.07 7.10
N ALA A 233 14.28 9.53 6.67
CA ALA A 233 13.22 9.05 7.54
C ALA A 233 13.69 7.90 8.43
N VAL A 234 14.34 6.87 7.86
CA VAL A 234 14.84 5.70 8.61
C VAL A 234 15.90 6.11 9.62
N VAL A 235 16.88 6.92 9.23
CA VAL A 235 17.94 7.39 10.14
C VAL A 235 17.35 8.23 11.28
N SER A 236 16.36 9.09 10.99
CA SER A 236 15.71 9.93 12.00
C SER A 236 14.81 9.09 12.92
N PHE A 237 14.09 8.13 12.36
CA PHE A 237 13.21 7.23 13.10
C PHE A 237 13.97 6.30 14.05
N MET A 238 15.12 5.76 13.64
CA MET A 238 15.97 4.98 14.54
C MET A 238 16.45 5.80 15.74
N ARG A 239 16.82 7.08 15.53
CA ARG A 239 17.18 7.99 16.64
C ARG A 239 16.01 8.33 17.57
N PHE A 240 14.80 8.35 17.02
CA PHE A 240 13.56 8.59 17.77
C PHE A 240 13.22 7.39 18.67
N LEU A 241 13.26 6.17 18.12
CA LEU A 241 12.89 4.94 18.85
C LEU A 241 13.76 4.67 20.08
N GLY A 242 15.02 5.09 20.08
CA GLY A 242 15.88 4.98 21.26
C GLY A 242 15.39 5.76 22.49
N ARG A 243 14.40 6.65 22.35
CA ARG A 243 13.92 7.55 23.41
C ARG A 243 12.41 7.60 23.58
N THR A 244 11.64 6.99 22.68
CA THR A 244 10.18 7.20 22.63
C THR A 244 9.41 5.97 22.19
N LYS A 245 8.16 5.90 22.67
CA LYS A 245 7.19 4.83 22.36
C LYS A 245 6.57 5.01 20.97
N LEU A 246 5.89 3.98 20.47
CA LEU A 246 5.12 3.99 19.24
C LEU A 246 3.79 4.77 19.35
N THR A 247 3.36 5.12 20.56
CA THR A 247 2.07 5.79 20.83
C THR A 247 1.83 7.07 20.03
N PRO A 248 2.81 7.97 19.79
CA PRO A 248 2.59 9.16 18.96
C PRO A 248 2.19 8.81 17.51
N PHE A 249 2.73 7.74 16.94
CA PHE A 249 2.34 7.27 15.60
C PHE A 249 0.93 6.70 15.58
N ALA A 250 0.47 6.10 16.67
CA ALA A 250 -0.92 5.66 16.79
C ALA A 250 -1.90 6.85 16.72
N TRP A 251 -1.63 7.91 17.49
CA TRP A 251 -2.42 9.14 17.46
C TRP A 251 -2.40 9.80 16.08
N TYR A 252 -1.24 9.84 15.44
CA TYR A 252 -1.11 10.31 14.07
C TYR A 252 -2.01 9.51 13.10
N ARG A 253 -2.04 8.18 13.21
CA ARG A 253 -2.93 7.34 12.39
C ARG A 253 -4.40 7.64 12.61
N PHE A 254 -4.83 7.90 13.85
CA PHE A 254 -6.21 8.30 14.13
C PHE A 254 -6.53 9.66 13.52
N ALA A 255 -5.62 10.62 13.62
CA ALA A 255 -5.78 11.92 12.99
C ALA A 255 -5.87 11.80 11.46
N LEU A 256 -5.02 10.99 10.84
CA LEU A 256 -5.06 10.71 9.41
C LEU A 256 -6.37 10.02 9.01
N ALA A 257 -6.82 9.01 9.77
CA ALA A 257 -8.08 8.32 9.50
C ALA A 257 -9.27 9.28 9.62
N ALA A 258 -9.26 10.19 10.59
CA ALA A 258 -10.28 11.22 10.73
C ALA A 258 -10.25 12.21 9.55
N ALA A 259 -9.07 12.69 9.16
CA ALA A 259 -8.90 13.57 8.01
C ALA A 259 -9.37 12.91 6.71
N PHE A 260 -8.99 11.66 6.48
CA PHE A 260 -9.42 10.88 5.33
C PHE A 260 -10.94 10.62 5.35
N GLY A 261 -11.51 10.31 6.53
CA GLY A 261 -12.95 10.12 6.69
C GLY A 261 -13.77 11.38 6.41
N VAL A 262 -13.37 12.51 7.00
CA VAL A 262 -14.00 13.83 6.73
C VAL A 262 -13.88 14.16 5.25
N TYR A 263 -12.72 13.93 4.66
CA TYR A 263 -12.51 14.14 3.24
C TYR A 263 -13.45 13.28 2.39
N MET A 264 -13.58 11.98 2.67
CA MET A 264 -14.48 11.08 1.94
C MET A 264 -15.96 11.49 2.06
N LEU A 265 -16.36 12.03 3.21
CA LEU A 265 -17.72 12.56 3.41
C LEU A 265 -17.95 13.88 2.67
N GLY A 266 -16.93 14.75 2.58
CA GLY A 266 -17.01 16.05 1.89
C GLY A 266 -16.77 15.99 0.37
N ALA A 267 -15.98 15.02 -0.10
CA ALA A 267 -15.60 14.82 -1.50
C ALA A 267 -16.75 14.26 -2.36
N ALA A 268 -17.92 14.00 -1.78
CA ALA A 268 -19.16 13.77 -2.53
C ALA A 268 -19.53 14.94 -3.47
N GLY A 269 -18.78 16.06 -3.47
CA GLY A 269 -19.01 17.20 -4.38
C GLY A 269 -17.80 17.84 -5.09
N THR A 270 -16.52 17.54 -4.77
CA THR A 270 -15.37 18.32 -5.32
C THR A 270 -14.04 17.54 -5.39
N ALA A 271 -13.92 16.54 -6.27
CA ALA A 271 -12.61 15.98 -6.61
C ALA A 271 -11.81 16.96 -7.50
N ALA A 272 -10.50 17.07 -7.31
CA ALA A 272 -9.64 17.78 -8.24
C ALA A 272 -9.75 17.14 -9.64
N PRO A 273 -9.71 17.92 -10.73
CA PRO A 273 -9.81 17.36 -12.07
C PRO A 273 -8.68 16.33 -12.30
N PRO A 274 -8.97 15.19 -12.94
CA PRO A 274 -8.01 14.10 -13.08
C PRO A 274 -6.78 14.55 -13.87
N VAL A 275 -5.60 14.25 -13.32
CA VAL A 275 -4.29 14.43 -13.95
C VAL A 275 -3.78 13.04 -14.28
N SER A 276 -3.95 12.63 -15.53
CA SER A 276 -3.56 11.30 -16.02
C SER A 276 -2.14 11.28 -16.58
N LEU A 277 -1.44 10.16 -16.40
CA LEU A 277 -0.17 9.84 -17.08
C LEU A 277 -0.39 9.39 -18.55
N GLY A 278 -1.39 9.94 -19.22
CA GLY A 278 -1.80 9.55 -20.56
C GLY A 278 -2.57 10.66 -21.26
N GLY A 279 -1.85 11.46 -22.04
CA GLY A 279 -2.38 12.43 -23.01
C GLY A 279 -1.22 13.16 -23.67
N PRO A 280 -1.21 13.35 -25.00
CA PRO A 280 -0.16 14.11 -25.65
C PRO A 280 -0.15 15.51 -25.04
N THR A 281 1.02 15.97 -24.61
CA THR A 281 1.24 17.39 -24.39
C THR A 281 0.91 18.08 -25.70
N ALA A 282 -0.23 18.78 -25.76
CA ALA A 282 -0.52 19.71 -26.83
C ALA A 282 0.45 20.90 -26.73
N GLY A 283 1.71 20.65 -27.07
CA GLY A 283 2.66 21.66 -27.51
C GLY A 283 2.43 21.86 -29.00
N GLY A 284 1.38 22.62 -29.34
CA GLY A 284 1.03 22.97 -30.70
C GLY A 284 0.63 24.43 -30.75
N ALA A 285 1.53 25.26 -31.28
CA ALA A 285 1.23 26.62 -31.69
C ALA A 285 0.05 26.65 -32.68
N GLY A 286 -0.81 27.66 -32.56
CA GLY A 286 -1.92 27.93 -33.47
C GLY A 286 -2.67 29.16 -32.96
N VAL A 287 -2.25 30.36 -33.35
CA VAL A 287 -2.80 31.08 -34.52
C VAL A 287 -4.29 31.33 -34.33
N GLU A 288 -4.54 32.57 -33.94
CA GLU A 288 -5.76 33.34 -34.06
C GLU A 288 -6.49 33.06 -35.38
N GLN A 289 -7.72 32.54 -35.32
CA GLN A 289 -8.67 32.72 -36.42
C GLN A 289 -10.09 32.88 -35.88
N THR A 290 -10.64 34.02 -36.26
CA THR A 290 -11.93 34.60 -35.91
C THR A 290 -13.11 33.80 -36.46
N ALA A 291 -14.23 33.90 -35.75
CA ALA A 291 -15.55 33.41 -36.16
C ALA A 291 -16.04 34.04 -37.48
N PRO A 292 -17.12 33.51 -38.09
CA PRO A 292 -18.41 34.12 -37.75
C PRO A 292 -19.59 33.15 -37.59
N ALA A 293 -20.63 33.71 -36.96
CA ALA A 293 -21.91 33.13 -36.60
C ALA A 293 -22.80 32.74 -37.80
N ALA A 294 -23.69 31.77 -37.58
CA ALA A 294 -24.97 31.68 -38.29
C ALA A 294 -26.04 31.04 -37.40
N THR A 295 -27.10 31.83 -37.20
CA THR A 295 -28.38 31.57 -36.54
C THR A 295 -29.31 30.67 -37.37
N SER A 296 -30.08 29.78 -36.73
CA SER A 296 -31.55 29.68 -36.87
C SER A 296 -32.12 28.46 -36.10
N THR A 297 -33.32 28.63 -35.54
CA THR A 297 -34.13 27.67 -34.77
C THR A 297 -35.46 27.45 -35.52
N PRO A 298 -36.44 26.67 -35.01
CA PRO A 298 -36.64 25.22 -35.08
C PRO A 298 -37.86 24.82 -35.95
N ALA A 299 -38.14 23.51 -36.13
CA ALA A 299 -39.45 23.05 -36.61
C ALA A 299 -39.97 21.80 -35.88
N SER A 300 -41.23 21.94 -35.44
CA SER A 300 -42.18 21.02 -34.80
C SER A 300 -42.57 19.80 -35.65
N GLN A 301 -42.99 18.70 -34.99
CA GLN A 301 -44.24 17.92 -35.20
C GLN A 301 -44.11 16.54 -34.51
N ALA A 302 -44.81 16.25 -33.41
CA ALA A 302 -46.20 15.77 -33.28
C ALA A 302 -46.37 14.23 -33.51
N LEU A 303 -46.78 13.55 -32.43
CA LEU A 303 -47.26 12.15 -32.33
C LEU A 303 -48.57 11.92 -33.12
N PRO A 304 -48.94 10.65 -33.42
CA PRO A 304 -49.91 9.98 -32.54
C PRO A 304 -49.70 8.47 -32.33
N ASN A 305 -50.20 8.00 -31.19
CA ASN A 305 -50.49 6.60 -30.85
C ASN A 305 -51.84 6.19 -31.49
N PRO A 306 -52.12 4.88 -31.74
CA PRO A 306 -53.22 4.28 -30.98
C PRO A 306 -53.06 2.79 -30.62
N THR A 307 -53.74 2.47 -29.52
CA THR A 307 -54.17 1.17 -28.95
C THR A 307 -54.83 0.18 -29.92
N ALA A 308 -54.69 -1.14 -29.66
CA ALA A 308 -55.80 -2.03 -29.25
C ALA A 308 -55.44 -3.56 -29.21
N THR A 309 -55.75 -4.18 -28.06
CA THR A 309 -56.43 -5.49 -27.85
C THR A 309 -55.87 -6.84 -28.34
N GLY A 310 -55.86 -7.84 -27.44
CA GLY A 310 -56.29 -9.21 -27.79
C GLY A 310 -55.60 -10.41 -27.11
N SER A 311 -56.25 -10.95 -26.06
CA SER A 311 -56.39 -12.39 -25.68
C SER A 311 -55.18 -13.32 -25.43
N ALA A 312 -55.10 -13.81 -24.18
CA ALA A 312 -54.64 -15.16 -23.79
C ALA A 312 -55.85 -16.16 -23.85
N PRO A 313 -55.80 -17.45 -23.44
CA PRO A 313 -54.70 -18.27 -22.90
C PRO A 313 -54.64 -19.71 -23.48
N ASP A 314 -53.71 -20.54 -22.99
CA ASP A 314 -53.76 -22.02 -22.79
C ASP A 314 -52.31 -22.44 -22.44
N GLY A 315 -51.96 -23.21 -21.41
CA GLY A 315 -52.64 -24.25 -20.66
C GLY A 315 -51.67 -25.44 -20.56
N ILE A 316 -51.68 -26.16 -19.41
CA ILE A 316 -51.12 -27.52 -19.21
C ILE A 316 -49.60 -27.58 -18.88
N SER A 317 -49.07 -28.30 -17.87
CA SER A 317 -49.51 -28.87 -16.59
C SER A 317 -48.25 -29.50 -15.96
N ALA A 318 -48.05 -29.36 -14.64
CA ALA A 318 -47.15 -30.22 -13.86
C ALA A 318 -47.79 -31.61 -13.62
N PRO A 319 -47.01 -32.67 -13.34
CA PRO A 319 -46.82 -33.17 -11.96
C PRO A 319 -45.42 -33.81 -11.77
N ALA A 320 -44.95 -34.37 -10.65
CA ALA A 320 -45.24 -34.42 -9.23
C ALA A 320 -43.96 -34.98 -8.55
N ALA A 321 -43.90 -34.85 -7.24
CA ALA A 321 -42.82 -35.28 -6.35
C ALA A 321 -42.64 -36.80 -6.26
N GLU A 322 -41.41 -37.25 -5.96
CA GLU A 322 -41.14 -38.59 -5.43
C GLU A 322 -40.07 -38.52 -4.33
N ALA A 323 -40.34 -39.19 -3.20
CA ALA A 323 -39.50 -39.30 -2.00
C ALA A 323 -38.77 -40.67 -1.98
N PRO A 324 -37.75 -40.89 -1.13
CA PRO A 324 -36.75 -41.98 -1.27
C PRO A 324 -37.09 -43.25 -0.47
N PRO A 325 -36.46 -44.41 -0.77
CA PRO A 325 -35.71 -45.21 0.25
C PRO A 325 -34.65 -46.18 -0.34
N PRO A 326 -34.04 -47.13 0.42
CA PRO A 326 -33.94 -47.31 1.88
C PRO A 326 -32.54 -47.07 2.47
#